data_AF-A0A5S3N5C9-F1
#
_entry.id   AF-A0A5S3N5C9-F1
#
_cell.length_a   1.000
_cell.length_b   1.000
_cell.length_c   1.000
_cell.angle_alpha   90.00
_cell.angle_beta   90.00
_cell.angle_gamma   90.00
#
_symmetry.space_group_name_H-M   'P 1'
#
loop_
_entity.id
_entity.type
_entity.pdbx_description
1 polymer ?
#
loop_
_entity_poly.entity_id
_entity_poly.type
_entity_poly.pdbx_seq_one_letter_code
_entity_poly.pdbx_strand_id
1 'polypeptide(L)'
;MLYFLLIPNYLNSKQKLILLSLIFTITYVIPLFVLILFKKLKLIKSFNVNSIKERKVPIAIMIVLFYLLGNTLFRVTPLDDLGLLFYATCGALVFIYLLFAFSLKTSIHLASMGITTGFFLIIGAKYNHSFPIIVIASILLSGILANARLHLKAHTTTEVYLGYFIGFLSPFITFYFL
;
A
#
# COMPACT_ATOMS: atom_id res chain seq x y z
N MET A 1 -11.18 6.10 0.16
CA MET A 1 -12.00 7.33 0.05
C MET A 1 -12.09 7.81 -1.39
N LEU A 2 -10.97 8.23 -2.02
CA LEU A 2 -10.93 8.74 -3.40
C LEU A 2 -11.65 7.82 -4.41
N TYR A 3 -11.38 6.50 -4.37
CA TYR A 3 -12.07 5.51 -5.21
C TYR A 3 -13.60 5.68 -5.19
N PHE A 4 -14.23 5.70 -4.01
CA PHE A 4 -15.69 5.80 -3.90
C PHE A 4 -16.27 7.15 -4.29
N LEU A 5 -15.46 8.20 -4.31
CA LEU A 5 -15.86 9.55 -4.71
C LEU A 5 -15.81 9.74 -6.23
N LEU A 6 -14.87 9.06 -6.89
CA LEU A 6 -14.50 9.34 -8.27
C LEU A 6 -14.98 8.28 -9.25
N ILE A 7 -15.18 7.05 -8.78
CA ILE A 7 -15.62 5.94 -9.61
C ILE A 7 -17.08 5.65 -9.29
N PRO A 8 -17.99 5.80 -10.27
CA PRO A 8 -19.39 5.48 -10.09
C PRO A 8 -19.55 4.03 -9.63
N ASN A 9 -20.33 3.83 -8.57
CA ASN A 9 -20.62 2.52 -8.01
C ASN A 9 -22.04 2.50 -7.45
N TYR A 10 -22.68 1.34 -7.48
CA TYR A 10 -24.06 1.15 -7.01
C TYR A 10 -24.17 0.94 -5.49
N LEU A 11 -23.08 1.15 -4.75
CA LEU A 11 -23.06 0.98 -3.30
C LEU A 11 -23.74 2.16 -2.60
N ASN A 12 -24.64 1.86 -1.68
CA ASN A 12 -25.24 2.88 -0.82
C ASN A 12 -24.25 3.37 0.25
N SER A 13 -24.57 4.49 0.90
CA SER A 13 -23.68 5.12 1.89
C SER A 13 -23.35 4.20 3.08
N LYS A 14 -24.29 3.33 3.50
CA LYS A 14 -24.06 2.38 4.59
C LYS A 14 -23.04 1.31 4.19
N GLN A 15 -23.16 0.76 2.97
CA GLN A 15 -22.21 -0.21 2.42
C GLN A 15 -20.81 0.39 2.28
N LYS A 16 -20.72 1.63 1.76
CA LYS A 16 -19.45 2.36 1.67
C LYS A 16 -18.80 2.53 3.04
N LEU A 17 -19.58 2.90 4.06
CA LEU A 17 -19.09 3.06 5.43
C LEU A 17 -18.60 1.73 6.01
N ILE A 18 -19.37 0.65 5.89
CA ILE A 18 -18.98 -0.70 6.34
C ILE A 18 -17.66 -1.12 5.68
N LEU A 19 -17.53 -0.91 4.38
CA LEU A 19 -16.33 -1.29 3.64
C LEU A 19 -15.12 -0.43 4.03
N LEU A 20 -15.30 0.88 4.21
CA LEU A 20 -14.25 1.75 4.74
C LEU A 20 -13.83 1.35 6.16
N SER A 21 -14.78 0.99 7.02
CA SER A 21 -14.50 0.47 8.37
C SER A 21 -13.73 -0.85 8.32
N LEU A 22 -14.11 -1.78 7.44
CA LEU A 22 -13.39 -3.04 7.24
C LEU A 22 -11.94 -2.78 6.81
N ILE A 23 -11.75 -1.97 5.76
CA ILE A 23 -10.44 -1.59 5.25
C ILE A 23 -9.62 -0.91 6.34
N PHE A 24 -10.18 0.04 7.07
CA PHE A 24 -9.49 0.74 8.15
C PHE A 24 -9.06 -0.20 9.28
N THR A 25 -9.95 -1.11 9.68
CA THR A 25 -9.63 -2.11 10.72
C THR A 25 -8.48 -3.00 10.30
N ILE A 26 -8.50 -3.52 9.06
CA ILE A 26 -7.45 -4.42 8.57
C ILE A 26 -6.13 -3.69 8.30
N THR A 27 -6.17 -2.47 7.78
CA THR A 27 -4.97 -1.72 7.39
C THR A 27 -4.31 -0.96 8.53
N TYR A 28 -5.04 -0.64 9.60
CA TYR A 28 -4.53 0.19 10.69
C TYR A 28 -4.72 -0.45 12.06
N VAL A 29 -5.95 -0.83 12.42
CA VAL A 29 -6.27 -1.31 13.79
C VAL A 29 -5.57 -2.62 14.09
N ILE A 30 -5.67 -3.62 13.21
CA ILE A 30 -5.05 -4.93 13.41
C ILE A 30 -3.51 -4.81 13.45
N PRO A 31 -2.83 -4.18 12.47
CA PRO A 31 -1.37 -4.02 12.54
C PRO A 31 -0.90 -3.29 13.80
N LEU A 32 -1.60 -2.23 14.22
CA LEU A 32 -1.28 -1.50 15.44
C LEU A 32 -1.41 -2.37 16.68
N PHE A 33 -2.50 -3.14 16.78
CA PHE A 33 -2.69 -4.08 17.88
C PHE A 33 -1.57 -5.13 17.94
N VAL A 34 -1.15 -5.66 16.78
CA VAL A 34 -0.06 -6.62 16.72
C VAL A 34 1.27 -6.00 17.14
N LEU A 35 1.57 -4.75 16.75
CA LEU A 35 2.75 -4.04 17.24
C LEU A 35 2.74 -3.85 18.76
N ILE A 36 1.59 -3.51 19.35
CA ILE A 36 1.43 -3.39 20.80
C ILE A 36 1.69 -4.73 21.48
N LEU A 37 1.14 -5.82 20.94
CA LEU A 37 1.35 -7.17 21.45
C LEU A 37 2.84 -7.55 21.40
N PHE A 38 3.52 -7.33 20.27
CA PHE A 38 4.94 -7.64 20.12
C PHE A 38 5.82 -6.84 21.07
N LYS A 39 5.48 -5.57 21.34
CA LYS A 39 6.19 -4.78 22.34
C LYS A 39 6.01 -5.36 23.74
N LYS A 40 4.78 -5.75 24.11
CA LYS A 40 4.49 -6.41 25.40
C LYS A 40 5.24 -7.74 25.56
N LEU A 41 5.36 -8.51 24.48
CA LEU A 41 6.11 -9.77 24.42
C LEU A 41 7.64 -9.58 24.27
N LYS A 42 8.13 -8.34 24.28
CA LYS A 42 9.55 -7.99 24.11
C LYS A 42 10.18 -8.48 22.79
N LEU A 43 9.36 -8.73 21.76
CA LEU A 43 9.80 -9.09 20.40
C LEU A 43 10.31 -7.89 19.61
N ILE A 44 9.85 -6.68 19.94
CA ILE A 44 10.35 -5.40 19.41
C ILE A 44 10.75 -4.48 20.55
N LYS A 45 11.82 -3.69 20.36
CA LYS A 45 12.32 -2.77 21.39
C LYS A 45 11.52 -1.47 21.45
N SER A 46 11.04 -1.00 20.31
CA SER A 46 10.28 0.25 20.22
C SER A 46 9.24 0.19 19.09
N PHE A 47 8.29 1.12 19.11
CA PHE A 47 7.36 1.32 18.00
C PHE A 47 8.03 1.97 16.77
N ASN A 48 9.21 2.58 16.95
CA ASN A 48 10.03 3.10 15.87
C ASN A 48 10.90 1.98 15.31
N VAL A 49 10.37 1.34 14.27
CA VAL A 49 10.95 0.16 13.62
C VAL A 49 12.07 0.58 12.65
N ASN A 50 13.24 0.90 13.20
CA ASN A 50 14.36 1.50 12.47
C ASN A 50 15.26 0.45 11.76
N SER A 51 15.27 -0.78 12.26
CA SER A 51 16.08 -1.86 11.69
C SER A 51 15.29 -2.78 10.77
N ILE A 52 15.96 -3.40 9.79
CA ILE A 52 15.35 -4.43 8.94
C ILE A 52 14.78 -5.57 9.79
N LYS A 53 15.51 -5.99 10.83
CA LYS A 53 15.12 -7.08 11.73
C LYS A 53 13.75 -6.81 12.36
N GLU A 54 13.53 -5.58 12.83
CA GLU A 54 12.24 -5.21 13.43
C GLU A 54 11.15 -5.02 12.37
N ARG A 55 11.48 -4.69 11.11
CA ARG A 55 10.52 -4.50 10.01
C ARG A 55 9.99 -5.79 9.40
N LYS A 56 10.71 -6.90 9.52
CA LYS A 56 10.31 -8.19 8.95
C LYS A 56 8.92 -8.61 9.42
N VAL A 57 8.73 -8.73 10.74
CA VAL A 57 7.47 -9.27 11.27
C VAL A 57 6.26 -8.38 10.94
N PRO A 58 6.30 -7.04 11.15
CA PRO A 58 5.20 -6.16 10.76
C PRO A 58 4.83 -6.25 9.28
N ILE A 59 5.83 -6.30 8.37
CA ILE A 59 5.56 -6.40 6.94
C ILE A 59 5.00 -7.77 6.56
N ALA A 60 5.51 -8.86 7.15
CA ALA A 60 4.97 -10.20 6.91
C ALA A 60 3.49 -10.29 7.29
N ILE A 61 3.10 -9.66 8.41
CA ILE A 61 1.68 -9.56 8.81
C ILE A 61 0.89 -8.75 7.79
N MET A 62 1.39 -7.59 7.35
CA MET A 62 0.71 -6.76 6.36
C MET A 62 0.52 -7.52 5.03
N ILE A 63 1.49 -8.32 4.59
CA ILE A 63 1.37 -9.18 3.40
C ILE A 63 0.18 -10.12 3.55
N VAL A 64 0.09 -10.86 4.67
CA VAL A 64 -1.02 -11.78 4.92
C VAL A 64 -2.36 -11.05 4.95
N LEU A 65 -2.43 -9.94 5.69
CA LEU A 65 -3.66 -9.16 5.82
C LEU A 65 -4.14 -8.59 4.47
N PHE A 66 -3.21 -8.08 3.65
CA PHE A 66 -3.56 -7.49 2.36
C PHE A 66 -3.88 -8.54 1.31
N TYR A 67 -3.24 -9.71 1.37
CA TYR A 67 -3.65 -10.86 0.56
C TYR A 67 -5.08 -11.29 0.88
N LEU A 68 -5.40 -11.49 2.16
CA LEU A 68 -6.75 -11.90 2.58
C LEU A 68 -7.80 -10.85 2.22
N LEU A 69 -7.49 -9.56 2.41
CA LEU A 69 -8.37 -8.47 2.03
C LEU A 69 -8.57 -8.40 0.52
N GLY A 70 -7.48 -8.52 -0.26
CA GLY A 70 -7.52 -8.59 -1.71
C GLY A 70 -8.39 -9.74 -2.20
N ASN A 71 -8.20 -10.95 -1.68
CA ASN A 71 -8.99 -12.12 -2.03
C ASN A 71 -10.48 -11.98 -1.64
N THR A 72 -10.77 -11.32 -0.52
CA THR A 72 -12.16 -11.09 -0.08
C THR A 72 -12.87 -10.10 -1.01
N LEU A 73 -12.21 -8.99 -1.34
CA LEU A 73 -12.82 -7.94 -2.16
C LEU A 73 -12.87 -8.31 -3.64
N PHE A 74 -11.84 -8.98 -4.17
CA PHE A 74 -11.77 -9.33 -5.59
C PHE A 74 -12.91 -10.24 -6.05
N ARG A 75 -13.44 -11.07 -5.16
CA ARG A 75 -14.53 -12.01 -5.45
C ARG A 75 -15.92 -11.39 -5.39
N VAL A 76 -16.03 -10.12 -4.98
CA VAL A 76 -17.31 -9.44 -4.77
C VAL A 76 -17.43 -8.28 -5.76
N THR A 77 -18.33 -8.35 -6.73
CA THR A 77 -18.63 -7.20 -7.61
C THR A 77 -19.40 -6.13 -6.82
N PRO A 78 -19.02 -4.83 -6.88
CA PRO A 78 -18.06 -4.17 -7.78
C PRO A 78 -16.75 -3.79 -7.05
N LEU A 79 -16.28 -4.65 -6.15
CA LEU A 79 -15.11 -4.42 -5.29
C LEU A 79 -13.83 -5.00 -5.89
N ASP A 80 -13.89 -5.51 -7.12
CA ASP A 80 -12.78 -6.11 -7.86
C ASP A 80 -11.59 -5.15 -8.01
N ASP A 81 -11.86 -3.86 -8.27
CA ASP A 81 -10.82 -2.83 -8.31
C ASP A 81 -10.09 -2.66 -6.98
N LEU A 82 -10.82 -2.70 -5.87
CA LEU A 82 -10.21 -2.63 -4.54
C LEU A 82 -9.45 -3.92 -4.23
N GLY A 83 -9.96 -5.07 -4.70
CA GLY A 83 -9.23 -6.34 -4.68
C GLY A 83 -7.88 -6.23 -5.38
N LEU A 84 -7.87 -5.67 -6.60
CA LEU A 84 -6.66 -5.40 -7.37
C LEU A 84 -5.69 -4.47 -6.62
N LEU A 85 -6.19 -3.39 -5.99
CA LEU A 85 -5.37 -2.49 -5.18
C LEU A 85 -4.66 -3.23 -4.04
N PHE A 86 -5.35 -4.10 -3.31
CA PHE A 86 -4.77 -4.85 -2.20
C PHE A 86 -3.85 -5.97 -2.67
N TYR A 87 -4.13 -6.62 -3.80
CA TYR A 87 -3.19 -7.56 -4.41
C TYR A 87 -1.90 -6.87 -4.89
N ALA A 88 -2.01 -5.70 -5.53
CA ALA A 88 -0.86 -4.90 -5.91
C ALA A 88 -0.04 -4.47 -4.69
N THR A 89 -0.72 -4.05 -3.62
CA THR A 89 -0.02 -3.69 -2.38
C THR A 89 0.67 -4.90 -1.75
N CYS A 90 0.01 -6.06 -1.74
CA CYS A 90 0.59 -7.32 -1.28
C CYS A 90 1.84 -7.69 -2.09
N GLY A 91 1.77 -7.69 -3.42
CA GLY A 91 2.90 -8.00 -4.31
C GLY A 91 4.09 -7.06 -4.09
N ALA A 92 3.83 -5.76 -3.97
CA ALA A 92 4.87 -4.76 -3.68
C ALA A 92 5.54 -5.02 -2.32
N LEU A 93 4.75 -5.35 -1.28
CA LEU A 93 5.29 -5.67 0.05
C LEU A 93 6.09 -6.97 0.06
N VAL A 94 5.65 -8.01 -0.67
CA VAL A 94 6.42 -9.25 -0.85
C VAL A 94 7.77 -8.94 -1.48
N PHE A 95 7.79 -8.15 -2.56
CA PHE A 95 9.04 -7.78 -3.22
C PHE A 95 9.96 -6.97 -2.30
N ILE A 96 9.43 -5.97 -1.57
CA ILE A 96 10.19 -5.22 -0.56
C ILE A 96 10.72 -6.14 0.55
N TYR A 97 9.94 -7.11 1.00
CA TYR A 97 10.35 -8.07 2.01
C TYR A 97 11.53 -8.94 1.52
N LEU A 98 11.53 -9.33 0.25
CA LEU A 98 12.67 -10.04 -0.36
C LEU A 98 13.92 -9.16 -0.42
N LEU A 99 13.78 -7.85 -0.69
CA LEU A 99 14.90 -6.91 -0.71
C LEU A 99 15.63 -6.79 0.64
N PHE A 100 14.99 -7.17 1.75
CA PHE A 100 15.64 -7.23 3.05
C PHE A 100 16.78 -8.23 3.14
N ALA A 101 16.79 -9.27 2.28
CA ALA A 101 17.92 -10.21 2.18
C ALA A 101 19.19 -9.50 1.66
N PHE A 102 19.04 -8.43 0.87
CA PHE A 102 20.12 -7.64 0.32
C PHE A 102 20.43 -6.39 1.16
N SER A 103 19.95 -6.33 2.41
CA SER A 103 20.12 -5.19 3.32
C SER A 103 19.54 -3.86 2.81
N LEU A 104 18.65 -3.88 1.83
CA LEU A 104 17.98 -2.68 1.31
C LEU A 104 16.74 -2.35 2.14
N LYS A 105 16.71 -1.18 2.78
CA LYS A 105 15.55 -0.69 3.54
C LYS A 105 14.64 0.14 2.66
N THR A 106 14.08 -0.46 1.62
CA THR A 106 13.21 0.24 0.67
C THR A 106 12.06 0.98 1.38
N SER A 107 11.74 2.20 0.92
CA SER A 107 10.70 3.03 1.55
C SER A 107 9.29 2.57 1.17
N ILE A 108 8.59 1.95 2.13
CA ILE A 108 7.19 1.53 1.99
C ILE A 108 6.25 2.74 1.79
N HIS A 109 6.61 3.89 2.35
CA HIS A 109 5.84 5.12 2.17
C HIS A 109 5.85 5.57 0.70
N LEU A 110 7.01 5.50 0.05
CA LEU A 110 7.11 5.82 -1.38
C LEU A 110 6.47 4.72 -2.23
N ALA A 111 6.55 3.46 -1.81
CA ALA A 111 5.80 2.38 -2.46
C ALA A 111 4.29 2.63 -2.44
N SER A 112 3.73 3.08 -1.32
CA SER A 112 2.31 3.46 -1.23
C SER A 112 1.93 4.60 -2.21
N MET A 113 2.80 5.62 -2.33
CA MET A 113 2.58 6.70 -3.30
C MET A 113 2.62 6.18 -4.74
N GLY A 114 3.61 5.34 -5.07
CA GLY A 114 3.72 4.68 -6.37
C GLY A 114 2.48 3.83 -6.69
N ILE A 115 2.04 2.99 -5.75
CA ILE A 115 0.83 2.15 -5.90
C ILE A 115 -0.38 3.04 -6.21
N THR A 116 -0.54 4.15 -5.50
CA THR A 116 -1.64 5.08 -5.73
C THR A 116 -1.60 5.65 -7.15
N THR A 117 -0.43 6.10 -7.62
CA THR A 117 -0.26 6.60 -8.99
C THR A 117 -0.59 5.53 -10.03
N GLY A 118 0.00 4.33 -9.91
CA GLY A 118 -0.22 3.24 -10.85
C GLY A 118 -1.66 2.72 -10.86
N PHE A 119 -2.29 2.66 -9.69
CA PHE A 119 -3.68 2.24 -9.55
C PHE A 119 -4.64 3.16 -10.31
N PHE A 120 -4.54 4.48 -10.12
CA PHE A 120 -5.43 5.41 -10.83
C PHE A 120 -5.16 5.45 -12.35
N LEU A 121 -3.94 5.15 -12.81
CA LEU A 121 -3.66 4.97 -14.23
C LEU A 121 -4.36 3.72 -14.80
N ILE A 122 -4.25 2.58 -14.12
CA ILE A 122 -4.91 1.33 -14.52
C ILE A 122 -6.43 1.47 -14.52
N ILE A 123 -7.00 2.01 -13.45
CA ILE A 123 -8.45 2.21 -13.34
C ILE A 123 -8.94 3.22 -14.38
N GLY A 124 -8.17 4.27 -14.64
CA GLY A 124 -8.49 5.22 -15.71
C GLY A 124 -8.54 4.54 -17.08
N ALA A 125 -7.54 3.71 -17.38
CA ALA A 125 -7.53 2.92 -18.62
C ALA A 125 -8.71 1.93 -18.68
N LYS A 126 -8.99 1.19 -17.60
CA LYS A 126 -10.06 0.20 -17.51
C LYS A 126 -11.45 0.79 -17.82
N TYR A 127 -11.73 2.00 -17.34
CA TYR A 127 -13.03 2.66 -17.51
C TYR A 127 -13.04 3.75 -18.59
N ASN A 128 -11.98 3.86 -19.39
CA ASN A 128 -11.82 4.91 -20.40
C ASN A 128 -12.06 6.33 -19.82
N HIS A 129 -11.54 6.58 -18.62
CA HIS A 129 -11.68 7.82 -17.87
C HIS A 129 -10.31 8.32 -17.42
N SER A 130 -10.10 9.63 -17.40
CA SER A 130 -8.79 10.21 -17.06
C SER A 130 -8.81 10.81 -15.66
N PHE A 131 -7.81 10.47 -14.84
CA PHE A 131 -7.61 11.02 -13.48
C PHE A 131 -6.35 11.91 -13.36
N PRO A 132 -6.14 12.91 -14.25
CA PRO A 132 -4.87 13.63 -14.34
C PRO A 132 -4.53 14.38 -13.05
N ILE A 133 -5.52 14.99 -12.40
CA ILE A 133 -5.31 15.74 -11.14
C ILE A 133 -4.75 14.82 -10.05
N ILE A 134 -5.24 13.59 -9.93
CA ILE A 134 -4.81 12.64 -8.90
C ILE A 134 -3.42 12.11 -9.21
N VAL A 135 -3.15 11.81 -10.48
CA VAL A 135 -1.83 11.34 -10.93
C VAL A 135 -0.78 12.43 -10.71
N ILE A 136 -1.06 13.67 -11.11
CA ILE A 136 -0.15 14.80 -10.88
C ILE A 136 0.05 15.04 -9.39
N ALA A 137 -1.03 15.09 -8.60
CA ALA A 137 -0.93 15.31 -7.16
C ALA A 137 -0.14 14.20 -6.46
N SER A 138 -0.37 12.93 -6.81
CA SER A 138 0.36 11.80 -6.24
C SER A 138 1.86 11.85 -6.57
N ILE A 139 2.23 12.21 -7.80
CA ILE A 139 3.63 12.42 -8.20
C ILE A 139 4.26 13.57 -7.42
N LEU A 140 3.62 14.74 -7.35
CA LEU A 140 4.16 15.90 -6.62
C LEU A 140 4.32 15.62 -5.13
N LEU A 141 3.30 15.02 -4.50
CA LEU A 141 3.36 14.63 -3.09
C LEU A 141 4.42 13.55 -2.85
N SER A 142 4.66 12.65 -3.82
CA SER A 142 5.73 11.67 -3.71
C SER A 142 7.11 12.33 -3.70
N GLY A 143 7.33 13.39 -4.49
CA GLY A 143 8.57 14.17 -4.48
C GLY A 143 8.81 14.89 -3.14
N ILE A 144 7.77 15.50 -2.58
CA ILE A 144 7.84 16.15 -1.26
C ILE A 144 8.16 15.10 -0.19
N LEU A 145 7.49 13.94 -0.22
CA LEU A 145 7.71 12.86 0.71
C LEU A 145 9.10 12.25 0.58
N ALA A 146 9.60 12.05 -0.65
CA ALA A 146 10.96 11.62 -0.93
C ALA A 146 11.98 12.55 -0.29
N ASN A 147 11.84 13.86 -0.52
CA ASN A 147 12.74 14.87 0.04
C ASN A 147 12.75 14.83 1.58
N ALA A 148 11.58 14.73 2.22
CA ALA A 148 11.48 14.61 3.67
C ALA A 148 12.21 13.37 4.22
N ARG A 149 12.11 12.23 3.53
CA ARG A 149 12.79 10.98 3.96
C ARG A 149 14.30 11.04 3.82
N LEU A 150 14.79 11.70 2.77
CA LEU A 150 16.22 11.93 2.56
C LEU A 150 16.77 12.95 3.57
N HIS A 151 16.05 14.06 3.81
CA HIS A 151 16.44 15.07 4.78
C HIS A 151 16.54 14.51 6.21
N LEU A 152 15.61 13.64 6.60
CA LEU A 152 15.65 12.94 7.89
C LEU A 152 16.70 11.81 7.95
N LYS A 153 17.45 11.57 6.87
CA LYS A 153 18.42 10.47 6.73
C LYS A 153 17.81 9.10 7.07
N ALA A 154 16.50 8.95 6.87
CA ALA A 154 15.78 7.72 7.15
C ALA A 154 15.98 6.66 6.07
N HIS A 155 16.33 7.11 4.85
CA HIS A 155 16.52 6.31 3.66
C HIS A 155 17.60 6.90 2.76
N THR A 156 18.19 6.07 1.90
CA THR A 156 19.05 6.52 0.79
C THR A 156 18.22 6.89 -0.44
N THR A 157 18.83 7.60 -1.39
CA THR A 157 18.20 7.93 -2.68
C THR A 157 17.72 6.67 -3.40
N THR A 158 18.54 5.64 -3.46
CA THR A 158 18.21 4.34 -4.06
C THR A 158 17.00 3.69 -3.41
N GLU A 159 16.90 3.69 -2.07
CA GLU A 159 15.77 3.09 -1.35
C GLU A 159 14.45 3.85 -1.57
N VAL A 160 14.52 5.17 -1.78
CA VAL A 160 13.37 6.03 -2.07
C VAL A 160 12.86 5.77 -3.49
N TYR A 161 13.74 5.79 -4.49
CA TYR A 161 13.36 5.54 -5.88
C TYR A 161 12.87 4.11 -6.09
N LEU A 162 13.60 3.11 -5.55
CA LEU A 162 13.15 1.71 -5.60
C LEU A 162 11.76 1.57 -5.00
N GLY A 163 11.51 2.19 -3.84
CA GLY A 163 10.20 2.15 -3.20
C GLY A 163 9.11 2.65 -4.13
N TYR A 164 9.30 3.84 -4.69
CA TYR A 164 8.32 4.42 -5.61
C TYR A 164 8.05 3.54 -6.83
N PHE A 165 9.11 3.09 -7.52
CA PHE A 165 8.95 2.30 -8.77
C PHE A 165 8.37 0.91 -8.52
N ILE A 166 8.76 0.23 -7.43
CA ILE A 166 8.14 -1.04 -7.02
C ILE A 166 6.64 -0.83 -6.82
N GLY A 167 6.28 0.25 -6.12
CA GLY A 167 4.89 0.58 -5.91
C GLY A 167 4.15 0.91 -7.20
N PHE A 168 4.74 1.76 -8.05
CA PHE A 168 4.16 2.21 -9.31
C PHE A 168 3.87 1.06 -10.27
N LEU A 169 4.81 0.12 -10.42
CA LEU A 169 4.67 -1.00 -11.34
C LEU A 169 3.74 -2.09 -10.82
N SER A 170 3.55 -2.20 -9.51
CA SER A 170 2.80 -3.30 -8.92
C SER A 170 1.32 -3.39 -9.39
N PRO A 171 0.55 -2.29 -9.47
CA PRO A 171 -0.78 -2.31 -10.07
C PRO A 171 -0.81 -2.82 -11.52
N PHE A 172 0.17 -2.44 -12.34
CA PHE A 172 0.25 -2.89 -13.74
C PHE A 172 0.51 -4.39 -13.83
N ILE A 173 1.48 -4.87 -13.05
CA ILE A 173 1.83 -6.30 -12.99
C ILE A 173 0.61 -7.10 -12.51
N THR A 174 -0.04 -6.63 -11.45
CA THR A 174 -1.22 -7.30 -10.88
C THR A 174 -2.38 -7.32 -11.87
N PHE A 175 -2.66 -6.20 -12.55
CA PHE A 175 -3.69 -6.12 -13.58
C PHE A 175 -3.42 -7.06 -14.76
N TYR A 176 -2.16 -7.27 -15.14
CA TYR A 176 -1.80 -8.18 -16.23
C TYR A 176 -2.03 -9.66 -15.88
N PHE A 177 -1.89 -10.03 -14.60
CA PHE A 177 -2.02 -11.43 -14.16
C PHE A 177 -3.44 -11.82 -13.70
N LEU A 178 -4.32 -10.85 -13.43
CA LEU A 178 -5.71 -11.07 -13.00
C LEU A 178 -6.66 -11.02 -14.20
#